data_AF-A0A183CN21-F1
#
_entry.id   AF-A0A183CN21-F1
#
_cell.length_a   1.000
_cell.length_b   1.000
_cell.length_c   1.000
_cell.angle_alpha   90.00
_cell.angle_beta   90.00
_cell.angle_gamma   90.00
#
_symmetry.space_group_name_H-M   'P 1'
#
loop_
_entity.id
_entity.type
_entity.pdbx_description
1 polymer ?
#
loop_
_entity_poly.entity_id
_entity_poly.type
_entity_poly.pdbx_seq_one_letter_code
_entity_poly.pdbx_strand_id
1 'polypeptide(L)'
;MINEYKKMAGGEYVGFNNAVFLSEAATADRNFALAYFMKENGCFPEESKHTALKETLDFYFQLCSLEVNCEGAAVIAATLANGGVCPLTGERCIGSRPCRDVLSLMNSCGMYDYSGQFAFHVGLPAKSGVSGVMIVVVPNLMGIALWSPPLDRMGNSCRGVRFCKKLIQRFNFHNYDSLAHNESQVSDRNVSGN
;
A
#
# COMPACT_ATOMS: atom_id res chain seq x y z
N MET A 1 8.46 12.19 -8.46
CA MET A 1 7.73 11.24 -7.59
C MET A 1 6.56 11.86 -6.85
N ILE A 2 6.71 12.91 -6.04
CA ILE A 2 5.58 13.45 -5.25
C ILE A 2 4.37 13.86 -6.10
N ASN A 3 4.60 14.39 -7.32
CA ASN A 3 3.52 14.73 -8.24
C ASN A 3 2.71 13.51 -8.71
N GLU A 4 3.33 12.33 -8.83
CA GLU A 4 2.62 11.10 -9.19
C GLU A 4 1.69 10.65 -8.06
N TYR A 5 2.16 10.75 -6.80
CA TYR A 5 1.30 10.52 -5.64
C TYR A 5 0.15 11.52 -5.54
N LYS A 6 0.38 12.80 -5.88
CA LYS A 6 -0.70 13.81 -5.93
C LYS A 6 -1.77 13.49 -6.97
N LYS A 7 -1.39 13.00 -8.15
CA LYS A 7 -2.35 12.51 -9.17
C LYS A 7 -3.17 11.35 -8.63
N MET A 8 -2.52 10.36 -8.02
CA MET A 8 -3.19 9.20 -7.42
C MET A 8 -4.12 9.56 -6.25
N ALA A 9 -3.80 10.64 -5.52
CA ALA A 9 -4.60 11.13 -4.41
C ALA A 9 -5.76 12.04 -4.87
N GLY A 10 -5.87 12.36 -6.16
CA GLY A 10 -7.01 13.11 -6.70
C GLY A 10 -7.16 14.54 -6.18
N GLY A 11 -6.05 15.19 -5.79
CA GLY A 11 -6.06 16.53 -5.21
C GLY A 11 -6.08 16.56 -3.67
N GLU A 12 -6.17 15.41 -3.02
CA GLU A 12 -6.02 15.28 -1.57
C GLU A 12 -4.59 15.58 -1.08
N TYR A 13 -4.44 15.71 0.24
CA TYR A 13 -3.18 16.06 0.87
C TYR A 13 -2.08 15.02 0.62
N VAL A 14 -0.98 15.46 0.00
CA VAL A 14 0.29 14.74 -0.10
C VAL A 14 1.41 15.71 0.26
N GLY A 15 2.08 15.45 1.39
CA GLY A 15 3.13 16.26 1.98
C GLY A 15 4.47 15.53 2.08
N PHE A 16 5.38 16.11 2.84
CA PHE A 16 6.71 15.57 3.10
C PHE A 16 7.18 15.99 4.50
N ASN A 17 7.58 15.01 5.31
CA ASN A 17 8.09 15.23 6.64
C ASN A 17 9.61 15.24 6.68
N ASN A 18 10.20 16.43 6.67
CA ASN A 18 11.66 16.57 6.72
C ASN A 18 12.25 16.05 8.05
N ALA A 19 11.52 16.11 9.16
CA ALA A 19 12.01 15.62 10.45
C ALA A 19 12.12 14.09 10.46
N VAL A 20 11.13 13.38 9.89
CA VAL A 20 11.18 11.93 9.70
C VAL A 20 12.32 11.55 8.77
N PHE A 21 12.50 12.27 7.65
CA PHE A 21 13.61 12.03 6.72
C PHE A 21 14.98 12.12 7.41
N LEU A 22 15.21 13.20 8.16
CA LEU A 22 16.47 13.39 8.88
C LEU A 22 16.68 12.31 9.97
N SER A 23 15.61 11.92 10.67
CA SER A 23 15.67 10.86 11.69
C SER A 23 15.99 9.49 11.08
N GLU A 24 15.31 9.11 9.99
CA GLU A 24 15.55 7.85 9.27
C GLU A 24 16.97 7.82 8.72
N ALA A 25 17.40 8.87 8.02
CA ALA A 25 18.75 8.95 7.46
C ALA A 25 19.86 8.87 8.52
N ALA A 26 19.63 9.39 9.73
CA ALA A 26 20.58 9.34 10.84
C ALA A 26 20.66 7.96 11.53
N THR A 27 19.68 7.07 11.35
CA THR A 27 19.58 5.79 12.07
C THR A 27 19.52 4.56 11.15
N ALA A 28 19.83 4.74 9.87
CA ALA A 28 19.59 3.77 8.81
C ALA A 28 20.70 2.70 8.62
N ASP A 29 21.45 2.31 9.66
CA ASP A 29 22.57 1.36 9.53
C ASP A 29 22.17 0.05 8.85
N ARG A 30 20.98 -0.47 9.17
CA ARG A 30 20.42 -1.68 8.55
C ARG A 30 20.19 -1.51 7.05
N ASN A 31 19.68 -0.35 6.63
CA ASN A 31 19.43 -0.06 5.21
C ASN A 31 20.75 0.11 4.45
N PHE A 32 21.76 0.75 5.04
CA PHE A 32 23.10 0.81 4.46
C PHE A 32 23.70 -0.60 4.28
N ALA A 33 23.65 -1.46 5.30
CA ALA A 33 24.16 -2.82 5.22
C ALA A 33 23.49 -3.62 4.08
N LEU A 34 22.16 -3.53 3.96
CA LEU A 34 21.42 -4.18 2.86
C LEU A 34 21.81 -3.61 1.50
N ALA A 35 21.95 -2.30 1.39
CA ALA A 35 22.30 -1.65 0.14
C ALA A 35 23.73 -2.00 -0.32
N TYR A 36 24.70 -2.11 0.60
CA TYR A 36 26.04 -2.61 0.27
C TYR A 36 26.00 -4.07 -0.17
N PHE A 37 25.21 -4.91 0.51
CA PHE A 37 25.03 -6.30 0.12
C PHE A 37 24.41 -6.45 -1.28
N MET A 38 23.38 -5.65 -1.59
CA MET A 38 22.79 -5.58 -2.93
C MET A 38 23.78 -5.10 -3.99
N LYS A 39 24.65 -4.15 -3.64
CA LYS A 39 25.68 -3.61 -4.54
C LYS A 39 26.71 -4.67 -4.91
N GLU A 40 27.19 -5.42 -3.93
CA GLU A 40 28.14 -6.52 -4.15
C GLU A 40 27.54 -7.60 -5.07
N ASN A 41 26.25 -7.91 -4.91
CA ASN A 41 25.55 -8.90 -5.71
C ASN A 41 25.04 -8.36 -7.07
N GLY A 42 25.43 -7.15 -7.48
CA GLY A 42 25.05 -6.58 -8.77
C GLY A 42 23.55 -6.35 -8.94
N CYS A 43 22.81 -6.10 -7.85
CA CYS A 43 21.35 -5.92 -7.92
C CYS A 43 20.91 -4.53 -8.43
N PHE A 44 21.84 -3.59 -8.58
CA PHE A 44 21.54 -2.25 -9.10
C PHE A 44 21.76 -2.18 -10.61
N PRO A 45 20.93 -1.40 -11.35
CA PRO A 45 21.11 -1.20 -12.79
C PRO A 45 22.50 -0.68 -13.14
N GLU A 46 23.02 -1.08 -14.30
CA GLU A 46 24.33 -0.67 -14.81
C GLU A 46 24.48 0.85 -14.88
N GLU A 47 23.40 1.55 -15.26
CA GLU A 47 23.32 3.00 -15.38
C GLU A 47 23.52 3.70 -14.02
N SER A 48 23.24 3.01 -12.92
CA SER A 48 23.35 3.54 -11.55
C SER A 48 24.69 3.19 -10.88
N LYS A 49 25.61 2.52 -11.56
CA LYS A 49 26.94 2.16 -11.00
C LYS A 49 27.75 3.36 -10.52
N HIS A 50 27.57 4.51 -11.17
CA HIS A 50 28.24 5.77 -10.83
C HIS A 50 27.48 6.60 -9.79
N THR A 51 26.22 6.25 -9.50
CA THR A 51 25.43 6.89 -8.45
C THR A 51 25.98 6.48 -7.09
N ALA A 52 26.20 7.45 -6.19
CA ALA A 52 26.62 7.12 -4.84
C ALA A 52 25.49 6.35 -4.15
N LEU A 53 25.82 5.23 -3.48
CA LEU A 53 24.84 4.41 -2.75
C LEU A 53 24.02 5.25 -1.74
N LYS A 54 24.68 6.25 -1.15
CA LYS A 54 24.06 7.23 -0.26
C LYS A 54 22.95 8.01 -0.96
N GLU A 55 23.12 8.45 -2.21
CA GLU A 55 22.08 9.19 -2.94
C GLU A 55 20.84 8.32 -3.20
N THR A 56 21.05 7.04 -3.53
CA THR A 56 19.95 6.07 -3.69
C THR A 56 19.20 5.85 -2.38
N LEU A 57 19.91 5.73 -1.26
CA LEU A 57 19.31 5.59 0.06
C LEU A 57 18.63 6.87 0.54
N ASP A 58 19.24 8.04 0.32
CA ASP A 58 18.64 9.34 0.64
C ASP A 58 17.31 9.51 -0.11
N PHE A 59 17.22 9.04 -1.37
CA PHE A 59 15.97 9.02 -2.11
C PHE A 59 14.94 8.03 -1.55
N TYR A 60 15.38 6.85 -1.13
CA TYR A 60 14.52 5.89 -0.42
C TYR A 60 13.94 6.47 0.87
N PHE A 61 14.75 7.12 1.71
CA PHE A 61 14.27 7.77 2.94
C PHE A 61 13.32 8.92 2.64
N GLN A 62 13.56 9.68 1.57
CA GLN A 62 12.62 10.70 1.13
C GLN A 62 11.24 10.12 0.78
N LEU A 63 11.20 8.98 0.08
CA LEU A 63 9.94 8.30 -0.26
C LEU A 63 9.22 7.77 0.99
N CYS A 64 9.96 7.24 1.97
CA CYS A 64 9.40 6.81 3.26
C CYS A 64 8.90 7.96 4.13
N SER A 65 9.30 9.19 3.85
CA SER A 65 8.95 10.39 4.60
C SER A 65 7.83 11.21 3.95
N LEU A 66 7.19 10.68 2.89
CA LEU A 66 5.98 11.29 2.33
C LEU A 66 4.82 11.20 3.33
N GLU A 67 4.03 12.27 3.40
CA GLU A 67 2.88 12.36 4.29
C GLU A 67 1.58 12.32 3.51
N VAL A 68 0.58 11.63 4.06
CA VAL A 68 -0.79 11.59 3.56
C VAL A 68 -1.75 11.55 4.74
N ASN A 69 -2.95 12.11 4.57
CA ASN A 69 -4.06 11.87 5.49
C ASN A 69 -4.82 10.58 5.05
N CYS A 70 -5.75 10.10 5.89
CA CYS A 70 -6.54 8.91 5.54
C CYS A 70 -7.36 9.11 4.27
N GLU A 71 -7.84 10.32 3.99
CA GLU A 71 -8.61 10.64 2.78
C GLU A 71 -7.75 10.44 1.52
N GLY A 72 -6.59 11.08 1.43
CA GLY A 72 -5.66 10.92 0.31
C GLY A 72 -5.14 9.49 0.16
N ALA A 73 -4.83 8.81 1.26
CA ALA A 73 -4.44 7.40 1.23
C ALA A 73 -5.58 6.49 0.72
N ALA A 74 -6.84 6.79 1.07
CA ALA A 74 -7.99 6.04 0.58
C ALA A 74 -8.20 6.26 -0.92
N VAL A 75 -8.02 7.48 -1.43
CA VAL A 75 -8.08 7.77 -2.87
C VAL A 75 -6.94 7.10 -3.63
N ILE A 76 -5.72 7.07 -3.09
CA ILE A 76 -4.60 6.30 -3.66
C ILE A 76 -4.95 4.82 -3.75
N ALA A 77 -5.50 4.23 -2.68
CA ALA A 77 -5.95 2.85 -2.68
C ALA A 77 -7.11 2.62 -3.68
N ALA A 78 -8.00 3.59 -3.85
CA ALA A 78 -9.13 3.51 -4.78
C ALA A 78 -8.67 3.64 -6.24
N THR A 79 -7.63 4.42 -6.50
CA THR A 79 -6.93 4.46 -7.80
C THR A 79 -6.41 3.07 -8.17
N LEU A 80 -5.85 2.33 -7.21
CA LEU A 80 -5.44 0.94 -7.42
C LEU A 80 -6.65 0.02 -7.62
N ALA A 81 -7.72 0.18 -6.82
CA ALA A 81 -8.96 -0.57 -6.97
C ALA A 81 -9.59 -0.40 -8.37
N ASN A 82 -9.40 0.77 -8.97
CA ASN A 82 -9.95 1.19 -10.25
C ASN A 82 -8.94 1.04 -11.42
N GLY A 83 -8.04 0.06 -11.34
CA GLY A 83 -7.15 -0.30 -12.45
C GLY A 83 -6.10 0.76 -12.80
N GLY A 84 -5.76 1.64 -11.85
CA GLY A 84 -4.76 2.71 -12.01
C GLY A 84 -5.33 4.05 -12.44
N VAL A 85 -6.65 4.22 -12.48
CA VAL A 85 -7.33 5.48 -12.80
C VAL A 85 -7.88 6.12 -11.53
N CYS A 86 -7.51 7.37 -11.26
CA CYS A 86 -8.00 8.09 -10.10
C CYS A 86 -9.52 8.27 -10.20
N PRO A 87 -10.31 7.77 -9.22
CA PRO A 87 -11.77 7.81 -9.32
C PRO A 87 -12.34 9.23 -9.16
N LEU A 88 -11.61 10.16 -8.53
CA LEU A 88 -12.06 11.54 -8.34
C LEU A 88 -11.80 12.43 -9.55
N THR A 89 -10.74 12.16 -10.31
CA THR A 89 -10.31 13.02 -11.42
C THR A 89 -10.47 12.37 -12.80
N GLY A 90 -10.61 11.04 -12.87
CA GLY A 90 -10.60 10.28 -14.13
C GLY A 90 -9.21 10.17 -14.79
N GLU A 91 -8.17 10.70 -14.16
CA GLU A 91 -6.80 10.65 -14.69
C GLU A 91 -6.21 9.24 -14.58
N ARG A 92 -5.58 8.75 -15.64
CA ARG A 92 -4.80 7.50 -15.59
C ARG A 92 -3.44 7.76 -14.93
N CYS A 93 -3.29 7.35 -13.68
CA CYS A 93 -2.05 7.49 -12.92
C CYS A 93 -1.10 6.31 -13.14
N ILE A 94 -1.64 5.09 -13.27
CA ILE A 94 -0.87 3.86 -13.46
C ILE A 94 -1.46 3.05 -14.62
N GLY A 95 -0.61 2.39 -15.40
CA GLY A 95 -1.06 1.41 -16.39
C GLY A 95 -1.76 0.21 -15.72
N SER A 96 -2.73 -0.41 -16.41
CA SER A 96 -3.51 -1.53 -15.85
C SER A 96 -2.64 -2.74 -15.48
N ARG A 97 -1.60 -3.04 -16.28
CA ARG A 97 -0.65 -4.13 -16.00
C ARG A 97 0.18 -3.89 -14.74
N PRO A 98 0.91 -2.77 -14.58
CA PRO A 98 1.60 -2.47 -13.31
C PRO A 98 0.65 -2.43 -12.12
N CYS A 99 -0.58 -1.92 -12.28
CA CYS A 99 -1.57 -1.91 -11.20
C CYS A 99 -1.92 -3.32 -10.72
N ARG A 100 -2.17 -4.25 -11.65
CA ARG A 100 -2.38 -5.68 -11.31
C ARG A 100 -1.17 -6.28 -10.61
N ASP A 101 0.03 -5.98 -11.08
CA ASP A 101 1.27 -6.54 -10.52
C ASP A 101 1.50 -6.02 -9.07
N VAL A 102 1.22 -4.74 -8.81
CA VAL A 102 1.23 -4.14 -7.46
C VAL A 102 0.22 -4.82 -6.55
N LEU A 103 -1.03 -5.00 -6.99
CA LEU A 103 -2.07 -5.68 -6.18
C LEU A 103 -1.70 -7.13 -5.85
N SER A 104 -1.03 -7.81 -6.78
CA SER A 104 -0.58 -9.19 -6.61
C SER A 104 0.51 -9.30 -5.53
N LEU A 105 1.45 -8.35 -5.53
CA LEU A 105 2.47 -8.23 -4.50
C LEU A 105 1.86 -7.82 -3.15
N MET A 106 0.97 -6.82 -3.13
CA MET A 106 0.27 -6.42 -1.90
C MET A 106 -0.45 -7.59 -1.24
N ASN A 107 -1.06 -8.48 -2.03
CA ASN A 107 -1.75 -9.66 -1.51
C ASN A 107 -0.79 -10.68 -0.86
N SER A 108 0.44 -10.81 -1.35
CA SER A 108 1.38 -11.87 -0.93
C SER A 108 2.45 -11.41 0.07
N CYS A 109 2.87 -10.15 0.04
CA CYS A 109 3.96 -9.61 0.87
C CYS A 109 3.65 -8.25 1.52
N GLY A 110 2.38 -7.84 1.54
CA GLY A 110 1.99 -6.50 1.98
C GLY A 110 1.99 -6.25 3.50
N MET A 111 1.92 -7.30 4.30
CA MET A 111 1.64 -7.25 5.76
C MET A 111 2.77 -7.86 6.60
N TYR A 112 4.02 -7.73 6.16
CA TYR A 112 5.21 -8.32 6.80
C TYR A 112 5.05 -9.84 6.99
N ASP A 113 5.49 -10.38 8.13
CA ASP A 113 5.37 -11.81 8.46
C ASP A 113 3.91 -12.28 8.58
N TYR A 114 2.96 -11.35 8.67
CA TYR A 114 1.53 -11.66 8.69
C TYR A 114 0.91 -11.84 7.30
N SER A 115 1.65 -11.61 6.21
CA SER A 115 1.09 -11.59 4.84
C SER A 115 0.34 -12.86 4.45
N GLY A 116 0.89 -14.04 4.75
CA GLY A 116 0.22 -15.32 4.44
C GLY A 116 -1.09 -15.51 5.24
N GLN A 117 -1.09 -15.18 6.52
CA GLN A 117 -2.30 -15.27 7.35
C GLN A 117 -3.34 -14.21 6.97
N PHE A 118 -2.91 -13.01 6.60
CA PHE A 118 -3.78 -11.96 6.11
C PHE A 118 -4.45 -12.39 4.80
N ALA A 119 -3.70 -12.93 3.85
CA ALA A 119 -4.22 -13.42 2.58
C ALA A 119 -5.23 -14.56 2.78
N PHE A 120 -5.00 -15.45 3.74
CA PHE A 120 -5.91 -16.56 4.02
C PHE A 120 -7.20 -16.15 4.74
N HIS A 121 -7.13 -15.22 5.70
CA HIS A 121 -8.28 -14.86 6.53
C HIS A 121 -9.04 -13.62 6.04
N VAL A 122 -8.37 -12.69 5.37
CA VAL A 122 -8.96 -11.43 4.87
C VAL A 122 -9.07 -11.46 3.34
N GLY A 123 -8.06 -12.00 2.65
CA GLY A 123 -8.10 -12.19 1.20
C GLY A 123 -8.24 -10.91 0.40
N LEU A 124 -7.67 -9.80 0.89
CA LEU A 124 -7.64 -8.52 0.20
C LEU A 124 -6.19 -8.03 0.05
N PRO A 125 -5.82 -7.42 -1.09
CA PRO A 125 -4.54 -6.71 -1.20
C PRO A 125 -4.45 -5.59 -0.15
N ALA A 126 -3.39 -5.60 0.64
CA ALA A 126 -3.16 -4.59 1.67
C ALA A 126 -1.68 -4.24 1.77
N LYS A 127 -1.36 -3.06 2.33
CA LYS A 127 0.00 -2.70 2.73
C LYS A 127 -0.03 -1.98 4.06
N SER A 128 0.78 -2.43 5.02
CA SER A 128 1.00 -1.76 6.30
C SER A 128 2.26 -0.87 6.30
N GLY A 129 2.29 0.11 7.20
CA GLY A 129 3.46 0.94 7.46
C GLY A 129 3.69 1.11 8.96
N VAL A 130 4.96 1.35 9.34
CA VAL A 130 5.39 1.52 10.74
C VAL A 130 4.78 2.74 11.43
N SER A 131 4.23 3.69 10.66
CA SER A 131 3.44 4.82 11.19
C SER A 131 2.06 4.40 11.74
N GLY A 132 1.67 3.13 11.58
CA GLY A 132 0.34 2.61 11.91
C GLY A 132 -0.68 2.79 10.79
N VAL A 133 -0.25 3.25 9.61
CA VAL A 133 -1.09 3.31 8.42
C VAL A 133 -1.24 1.94 7.79
N MET A 134 -2.43 1.66 7.26
CA MET A 134 -2.70 0.53 6.39
C MET A 134 -3.56 0.99 5.23
N ILE A 135 -3.17 0.63 4.01
CA ILE A 135 -4.05 0.72 2.84
C ILE A 135 -4.59 -0.67 2.51
N VAL A 136 -5.86 -0.76 2.17
CA VAL A 136 -6.55 -1.99 1.76
C VAL A 136 -7.29 -1.69 0.49
N VAL A 137 -7.16 -2.57 -0.50
CA VAL A 137 -7.82 -2.44 -1.79
C VAL A 137 -8.87 -3.53 -1.89
N VAL A 138 -10.11 -3.15 -2.20
CA VAL A 138 -11.13 -4.09 -2.67
C VAL A 138 -11.25 -3.89 -4.18
N PRO A 139 -10.60 -4.74 -5.00
CA PRO A 139 -10.55 -4.54 -6.45
C PRO A 139 -11.95 -4.37 -7.05
N ASN A 140 -12.07 -3.40 -7.96
CA ASN A 140 -13.32 -3.02 -8.64
C ASN A 140 -14.43 -2.46 -7.72
N LEU A 141 -14.13 -2.12 -6.46
CA LEU A 141 -15.13 -1.59 -5.54
C LEU A 141 -14.66 -0.32 -4.82
N MET A 142 -13.61 -0.41 -3.99
CA MET A 142 -13.17 0.72 -3.16
C MET A 142 -11.73 0.58 -2.69
N GLY A 143 -11.13 1.72 -2.33
CA GLY A 143 -9.90 1.80 -1.55
C GLY A 143 -10.20 2.25 -0.13
N ILE A 144 -9.48 1.69 0.84
CA ILE A 144 -9.64 2.00 2.26
C ILE A 144 -8.27 2.37 2.83
N ALA A 145 -8.22 3.44 3.61
CA ALA A 145 -7.09 3.76 4.46
C ALA A 145 -7.50 3.67 5.93
N LEU A 146 -6.64 3.07 6.73
CA LEU A 146 -6.79 2.91 8.16
C LEU A 146 -5.55 3.48 8.82
N TRP A 147 -5.70 4.22 9.91
CA TRP A 147 -4.57 4.72 10.66
C TRP A 147 -4.81 4.56 12.15
N SER A 148 -3.92 3.80 12.79
CA SER A 148 -3.85 3.71 14.25
C SER A 148 -2.42 3.35 14.64
N PRO A 149 -1.66 4.26 15.30
CA PRO A 149 -0.24 4.09 15.59
C PRO A 149 0.17 2.81 16.34
N PRO A 150 -0.61 2.26 17.31
CA PRO A 150 -0.20 1.06 18.01
C PRO A 150 -0.08 -0.17 17.08
N LEU A 151 1.14 -0.70 17.00
CA LEU A 151 1.47 -1.87 16.19
C LEU A 151 1.43 -3.16 17.00
N ASP A 152 1.16 -4.27 16.34
CA ASP A 152 1.34 -5.61 16.87
C ASP A 152 2.81 -6.05 16.80
N ARG A 153 3.09 -7.28 17.26
CA ARG A 153 4.45 -7.84 17.24
C ARG A 153 5.04 -8.04 15.84
N MET A 154 4.20 -8.00 14.80
CA MET A 154 4.60 -8.18 13.40
C MET A 154 4.68 -6.84 12.65
N GLY A 155 4.51 -5.70 13.35
CA GLY A 155 4.61 -4.36 12.78
C GLY A 155 3.36 -3.87 12.07
N ASN A 156 2.20 -4.51 12.26
CA ASN A 156 0.94 -4.11 11.65
C ASN A 156 0.05 -3.36 12.65
N SER A 157 -0.77 -2.42 12.18
CA SER A 157 -1.70 -1.69 13.06
C SER A 157 -2.70 -2.65 13.72
N CYS A 158 -2.69 -2.73 15.05
CA CYS A 158 -3.56 -3.62 15.83
C CYS A 158 -5.04 -3.41 15.48
N ARG A 159 -5.46 -2.14 15.40
CA ARG A 159 -6.85 -1.79 15.08
C ARG A 159 -7.15 -1.98 13.59
N GLY A 160 -6.20 -1.70 12.71
CA GLY A 160 -6.34 -1.92 11.27
C GLY A 160 -6.59 -3.38 10.92
N VAL A 161 -5.77 -4.30 11.45
CA VAL A 161 -5.95 -5.74 11.23
C VAL A 161 -7.29 -6.22 11.79
N ARG A 162 -7.70 -5.77 12.98
CA ARG A 162 -9.00 -6.12 13.58
C ARG A 162 -10.16 -5.62 12.73
N PHE A 163 -10.06 -4.42 12.17
CA PHE A 163 -11.07 -3.87 11.27
C PHE A 163 -11.22 -4.74 10.03
N CYS A 164 -10.12 -5.10 9.35
CA CYS A 164 -10.16 -5.94 8.15
C CYS A 164 -10.81 -7.31 8.39
N LYS A 165 -10.52 -7.94 9.53
CA LYS A 165 -11.18 -9.20 9.92
C LYS A 165 -12.68 -9.05 10.11
N LYS A 166 -13.14 -7.94 10.71
CA LYS A 166 -14.57 -7.67 10.86
C LYS A 166 -15.23 -7.31 9.53
N LEU A 167 -14.53 -6.60 8.66
CA LEU A 167 -15.01 -6.24 7.33
C LEU A 167 -15.36 -7.48 6.52
N ILE A 168 -14.46 -8.47 6.46
CA ILE A 168 -14.67 -9.70 5.70
C ILE A 168 -15.72 -10.64 6.32
N GLN A 169 -15.90 -10.59 7.64
CA GLN A 169 -17.00 -11.31 8.30
C GLN A 169 -18.37 -10.71 7.96
N ARG A 170 -18.41 -9.42 7.64
CA ARG A 170 -19.64 -8.67 7.38
C ARG A 170 -20.06 -8.69 5.92
N PHE A 171 -19.08 -8.66 5.01
CA PHE A 171 -19.25 -8.50 3.55
C PHE A 171 -18.48 -9.57 2.78
N ASN A 172 -19.00 -9.94 1.59
CA ASN A 172 -18.40 -10.88 0.63
C ASN A 172 -17.21 -10.30 -0.16
N PHE A 173 -16.27 -9.66 0.51
CA PHE A 173 -15.15 -9.01 -0.17
C PHE A 173 -13.93 -9.91 -0.33
N HIS A 174 -13.93 -11.13 0.19
CA HIS A 174 -12.77 -12.00 0.09
C HIS A 174 -12.52 -12.29 -1.40
N ASN A 175 -11.26 -12.32 -1.83
CA ASN A 175 -10.91 -12.61 -3.24
C ASN A 175 -11.48 -13.94 -3.75
N TYR A 176 -11.88 -14.85 -2.85
CA TYR A 176 -12.44 -16.17 -3.16
C TYR A 176 -13.89 -16.35 -2.70
N ASP A 177 -14.57 -15.30 -2.22
CA ASP A 177 -16.00 -15.36 -1.94
C ASP A 177 -16.79 -15.44 -3.26
N SER A 178 -17.86 -16.24 -3.26
CA SER A 178 -18.73 -16.41 -4.42
C SER A 178 -19.77 -15.30 -4.49
N LEU A 179 -19.76 -14.48 -5.54
CA LEU A 179 -20.80 -13.46 -5.72
C LEU A 179 -22.21 -14.05 -5.90
N ALA A 180 -22.33 -15.27 -6.41
CA ALA A 180 -23.61 -15.94 -6.66
C ALA A 180 -24.15 -16.73 -5.46
N HIS A 181 -23.26 -17.25 -4.61
CA HIS A 181 -23.61 -18.14 -3.49
C HIS A 181 -22.94 -17.64 -2.21
N ASN A 182 -23.54 -16.61 -1.61
CA ASN A 182 -23.00 -15.97 -0.40
C ASN A 182 -23.72 -16.43 0.86
N GLU A 183 -22.93 -16.76 1.88
CA GLU A 183 -23.39 -16.95 3.26
C GLU A 183 -23.24 -15.68 4.12
N SER A 184 -22.70 -14.61 3.54
CA SER A 184 -22.40 -13.35 4.22
C SER A 184 -23.64 -12.48 4.42
N GLN A 185 -23.62 -11.68 5.49
CA GLN A 185 -24.81 -11.01 6.01
C GLN A 185 -25.30 -9.80 5.17
N VAL A 186 -24.45 -9.18 4.34
CA VAL A 186 -24.81 -8.09 3.42
C VAL A 186 -24.02 -8.21 2.11
N SER A 187 -24.71 -8.01 0.98
CA SER A 187 -24.13 -7.87 -0.35
C SER A 187 -24.26 -6.42 -0.84
N ASP A 188 -23.14 -5.70 -0.91
CA ASP A 188 -23.11 -4.29 -1.36
C ASP A 188 -22.69 -4.12 -2.83
N ARG A 189 -22.35 -5.21 -3.53
CA ARG A 189 -22.11 -5.17 -4.97
C ARG A 189 -23.44 -5.30 -5.70
N ASN A 190 -24.23 -4.22 -5.74
CA ASN A 190 -25.30 -4.11 -6.72
C ASN A 190 -24.66 -4.09 -8.10
N VAL A 191 -24.67 -5.24 -8.78
CA VAL A 191 -24.44 -5.30 -10.22
C VAL A 191 -25.62 -4.56 -10.84
N SER A 192 -25.46 -3.27 -11.11
CA SER A 192 -26.29 -2.56 -12.06
C SER A 192 -26.04 -3.20 -13.42
N GLY A 193 -26.80 -4.26 -13.70
CA GLY A 193 -26.88 -4.84 -15.03
C GLY A 193 -27.51 -3.81 -15.96
N ASN A 194 -26.73 -3.40 -16.96
CA ASN A 194 -27.25 -3.04 -18.27
C ASN A 194 -26.87 -4.17 -19.22
#